data_AF-A0A2H6B6Y2-F1
#
_entry.id   AF-A0A2H6B6Y2-F1
#
_cell.length_a   1.000
_cell.length_b   1.000
_cell.length_c   1.000
_cell.angle_alpha   90.00
_cell.angle_beta   90.00
_cell.angle_gamma   90.00
#
_symmetry.space_group_name_H-M   'P 1'
#
loop_
_entity.id
_entity.type
_entity.pdbx_description
1 polymer ?
#
loop_
_entity_poly.entity_id
_entity_poly.type
_entity_poly.pdbx_seq_one_letter_code
_entity_poly.pdbx_strand_id
1 'polypeptide(L)'
;MVLERVRAFVAAFHAGEDPNPHEFCAGLAAPEREAVLALIDVYLAEAPRTPPPNPDPLVERVVERAARSLRGRSGLWPLVLPALRERARKLRRDVANELAARLGAAGREQKVADYYHRMEQGVLDAQRVSDTVLDALARVLGTTAADLRAAARSLAPASPPSEPGVVFARAVDGETEPREQRHPGGRQQDGEQFDEIDRLFLGDPPRER
;
A
#
# COMPACT_ATOMS: atom_id res chain seq x y z
N MET A 1 3.67 5.18 -16.55
CA MET A 1 2.49 4.46 -17.08
C MET A 1 1.20 4.76 -16.33
N VAL A 2 0.97 4.29 -15.09
CA VAL A 2 -0.30 4.50 -14.35
C VAL A 2 -0.71 5.99 -14.28
N LEU A 3 0.20 6.88 -13.84
CA LEU A 3 -0.09 8.31 -13.74
C LEU A 3 -0.36 8.99 -15.09
N GLU A 4 0.29 8.52 -16.16
CA GLU A 4 0.11 9.06 -17.51
C GLU A 4 -1.28 8.73 -18.04
N ARG A 5 -1.79 7.52 -17.76
CA ARG A 5 -3.16 7.11 -18.13
C ARG A 5 -4.22 7.94 -17.41
N VAL A 6 -4.03 8.21 -16.12
CA VAL A 6 -4.94 9.07 -15.33
C VAL A 6 -4.91 10.50 -15.86
N ARG A 7 -3.73 11.06 -16.15
CA ARG A 7 -3.61 12.41 -16.74
C ARG A 7 -4.30 12.49 -18.12
N ALA A 8 -4.18 11.46 -18.95
CA ALA A 8 -4.84 11.41 -20.25
C ALA A 8 -6.38 11.34 -20.12
N PHE A 9 -6.91 10.54 -19.20
CA PHE A 9 -8.35 10.45 -18.94
C PHE A 9 -8.93 11.80 -18.52
N VAL A 10 -8.28 12.45 -17.55
CA VAL A 10 -8.66 13.77 -17.04
C VAL A 10 -8.68 14.83 -18.15
N ALA A 11 -7.68 14.81 -19.05
CA ALA A 11 -7.60 15.75 -20.16
C ALA A 11 -8.79 15.58 -21.13
N ALA A 12 -9.13 14.33 -21.48
CA ALA A 12 -10.29 14.04 -22.32
C ALA A 12 -11.61 14.46 -21.64
N PHE A 13 -11.77 14.13 -20.35
CA PHE A 13 -12.95 14.52 -19.57
C PHE A 13 -13.15 16.05 -19.52
N HIS A 14 -12.08 16.82 -19.34
CA HIS A 14 -12.16 18.29 -19.35
C HIS A 14 -12.36 18.89 -20.75
N ALA A 15 -12.00 18.18 -21.82
CA ALA A 15 -12.32 18.59 -23.19
C ALA A 15 -13.83 18.50 -23.50
N GLY A 16 -14.64 18.03 -22.54
CA GLY A 16 -16.08 17.83 -22.71
C GLY A 16 -16.43 16.52 -23.40
N GLU A 17 -15.45 15.63 -23.54
CA GLU A 17 -15.69 14.26 -23.97
C GLU A 17 -16.31 13.44 -22.82
N ASP A 18 -16.95 12.32 -23.15
CA ASP A 18 -17.39 11.30 -22.19
C ASP A 18 -16.47 10.06 -22.30
N PRO A 19 -15.19 10.16 -21.89
CA PRO A 19 -14.21 9.10 -22.08
C PRO A 19 -14.58 7.86 -21.27
N ASN A 20 -14.47 6.68 -21.86
CA ASN A 20 -14.65 5.43 -21.13
C ASN A 20 -13.38 5.09 -20.32
N PRO A 21 -13.44 5.01 -18.97
CA PRO A 21 -12.27 4.70 -18.12
C PRO A 21 -11.54 3.41 -18.50
N HIS A 22 -12.25 2.42 -19.04
CA HIS A 22 -11.69 1.13 -19.41
C HIS A 22 -10.76 1.22 -20.63
N GLU A 23 -10.94 2.19 -21.52
CA GLU A 23 -10.08 2.38 -22.70
C GLU A 23 -8.67 2.84 -22.30
N PHE A 24 -8.59 3.63 -21.24
CA PHE A 24 -7.31 4.10 -20.67
C PHE A 24 -6.52 2.98 -19.99
N CYS A 25 -7.15 1.83 -19.77
CA CYS A 25 -6.53 0.64 -19.20
C CYS A 25 -6.02 -0.37 -20.24
N ALA A 26 -6.20 -0.09 -21.54
CA ALA A 26 -5.81 -1.01 -22.61
C ALA A 26 -4.31 -1.34 -22.58
N GLY A 27 -3.99 -2.63 -22.52
CA GLY A 27 -2.62 -3.15 -22.49
C GLY A 27 -1.93 -3.13 -21.12
N LEU A 28 -2.61 -2.69 -20.05
CA LEU A 28 -2.05 -2.69 -18.69
C LEU A 28 -2.14 -4.06 -18.02
N ALA A 29 -1.17 -4.36 -17.16
CA ALA A 29 -1.27 -5.50 -16.26
C ALA A 29 -2.45 -5.33 -15.30
N ALA A 30 -2.97 -6.43 -14.75
CA ALA A 30 -4.11 -6.40 -13.83
C ALA A 30 -3.97 -5.40 -12.65
N PRO A 31 -2.87 -5.37 -11.89
CA PRO A 31 -2.75 -4.43 -10.77
C PRO A 31 -2.66 -2.96 -11.23
N GLU A 32 -2.04 -2.69 -12.38
CA GLU A 32 -1.96 -1.34 -12.94
C GLU A 32 -3.33 -0.85 -13.41
N ARG A 33 -4.11 -1.73 -14.06
CA ARG A 33 -5.49 -1.46 -14.44
C ARG A 33 -6.35 -1.12 -13.23
N GLU A 34 -6.31 -1.95 -12.18
CA GLU A 34 -7.08 -1.70 -10.95
C GLU A 34 -6.66 -0.37 -10.31
N ALA A 35 -5.35 -0.05 -10.31
CA ALA A 35 -4.87 1.24 -9.81
C ALA A 35 -5.34 2.44 -10.64
N VAL A 36 -5.34 2.35 -11.98
CA VAL A 36 -5.84 3.41 -12.86
C VAL A 36 -7.34 3.63 -12.63
N LEU A 37 -8.14 2.56 -12.61
CA LEU A 37 -9.58 2.65 -12.37
C LEU A 37 -9.89 3.26 -11.00
N ALA A 38 -9.21 2.81 -9.94
CA ALA A 38 -9.41 3.34 -8.60
C ALA A 38 -9.10 4.85 -8.52
N LEU A 39 -8.07 5.31 -9.21
CA LEU A 39 -7.72 6.74 -9.25
C LEU A 39 -8.72 7.56 -10.07
N ILE A 40 -9.23 7.00 -11.18
CA ILE A 40 -10.28 7.63 -11.97
C ILE A 40 -11.57 7.73 -11.15
N ASP A 41 -11.97 6.69 -10.42
CA ASP A 41 -13.16 6.71 -9.56
C ASP A 41 -13.07 7.79 -8.47
N VAL A 42 -11.91 7.91 -7.81
CA VAL A 42 -11.64 8.98 -6.83
C VAL A 42 -11.75 10.36 -7.49
N TYR A 43 -11.17 10.52 -8.69
CA TYR A 43 -11.26 11.77 -9.43
C TYR A 43 -12.73 12.10 -9.77
N LEU A 44 -13.48 11.17 -10.37
CA LEU A 44 -14.88 11.38 -10.76
C LEU A 44 -15.80 11.65 -9.57
N ALA A 45 -15.52 11.06 -8.40
CA ALA A 45 -16.28 11.31 -7.17
C ALA A 45 -16.12 12.75 -6.65
N GLU A 46 -14.96 13.36 -6.87
CA GLU A 46 -14.64 14.71 -6.42
C GLU A 46 -14.72 15.76 -7.54
N ALA A 47 -14.84 15.33 -8.80
CA ALA A 47 -14.77 16.19 -9.98
C ALA A 47 -15.89 17.25 -9.98
N PRO A 48 -15.56 18.52 -10.23
CA PRO A 48 -16.57 19.56 -10.35
C PRO A 48 -17.45 19.32 -11.59
N ARG A 49 -18.75 19.59 -11.48
CA ARG A 49 -19.72 19.47 -12.60
C ARG A 49 -19.37 20.36 -13.81
N THR A 50 -18.56 21.39 -13.59
CA THR A 50 -18.09 22.30 -14.63
C THR A 50 -16.57 22.43 -14.48
N PRO A 51 -15.80 22.20 -15.55
CA PRO A 51 -14.34 22.33 -15.51
C PRO A 51 -13.91 23.74 -15.09
N PRO A 52 -12.91 23.88 -14.21
CA PRO A 52 -12.29 25.18 -13.97
C PRO A 52 -11.50 25.65 -15.22
N PRO A 53 -11.36 26.97 -15.44
CA PRO A 53 -10.64 27.53 -16.60
C PRO A 53 -9.10 27.39 -16.54
N ASN A 54 -8.56 26.88 -15.43
CA ASN A 54 -7.14 26.73 -15.13
C ASN A 54 -6.84 25.24 -14.80
N PRO A 55 -5.57 24.80 -14.74
CA PRO A 55 -5.27 23.41 -14.37
C PRO A 55 -5.96 23.05 -13.05
N ASP A 56 -6.76 21.98 -13.09
CA ASP A 56 -7.64 21.60 -12.00
C ASP A 56 -6.81 21.17 -10.77
N PRO A 57 -6.90 21.90 -9.64
CA PRO A 57 -6.19 21.56 -8.40
C PRO A 57 -6.52 20.16 -7.88
N LEU A 58 -7.71 19.62 -8.22
CA LEU A 58 -8.11 18.26 -7.87
C LEU A 58 -7.23 17.21 -8.56
N VAL A 59 -6.89 17.44 -9.83
CA VAL A 59 -6.06 16.52 -10.62
C VAL A 59 -4.69 16.38 -10.00
N GLU A 60 -4.06 17.51 -9.66
CA GLU A 60 -2.74 17.48 -9.01
C GLU A 60 -2.82 16.84 -7.62
N ARG A 61 -3.93 16.98 -6.87
CA ARG A 61 -4.13 16.26 -5.60
C ARG A 61 -4.26 14.76 -5.78
N VAL A 62 -5.04 14.29 -6.75
CA VAL A 62 -5.20 12.86 -7.05
C VAL A 62 -3.87 12.27 -7.55
N VAL A 63 -3.17 12.97 -8.43
CA VAL A 63 -1.85 12.57 -8.92
C VAL A 63 -0.81 12.57 -7.81
N GLU A 64 -0.78 13.58 -6.93
CA GLU A 64 0.16 13.65 -5.81
C GLU A 64 -0.14 12.57 -4.76
N ARG A 65 -1.42 12.25 -4.53
CA ARG A 65 -1.84 11.09 -3.71
C ARG A 65 -1.34 9.79 -4.30
N ALA A 66 -1.53 9.58 -5.60
CA ALA A 66 -1.02 8.42 -6.31
C ALA A 66 0.53 8.35 -6.27
N ALA A 67 1.21 9.47 -6.51
CA ALA A 67 2.67 9.56 -6.50
C ALA A 67 3.26 9.29 -5.10
N ARG A 68 2.54 9.59 -4.02
CA ARG A 68 2.94 9.26 -2.65
C ARG A 68 2.79 7.78 -2.35
N SER A 69 1.68 7.17 -2.74
CA SER A 69 1.51 5.71 -2.65
C SER A 69 2.61 4.98 -3.44
N LEU A 70 2.89 5.45 -4.65
CA LEU A 70 3.91 4.91 -5.54
C LEU A 70 5.35 5.06 -5.04
N ARG A 71 5.65 6.10 -4.23
CA ARG A 71 6.97 6.31 -3.61
C ARG A 71 7.16 5.50 -2.33
N GLY A 72 6.11 4.88 -1.79
CA GLY A 72 6.17 4.07 -0.58
C GLY A 72 6.74 2.67 -0.80
N ARG A 73 7.10 1.98 0.28
CA ARG A 73 7.58 0.58 0.25
C ARG A 73 6.47 -0.45 0.00
N SER A 74 5.23 0.00 -0.18
CA SER A 74 4.05 -0.85 -0.38
C SER A 74 3.59 -0.95 -1.83
N GLY A 75 4.27 -0.24 -2.75
CA GLY A 75 3.89 -0.18 -4.16
C GLY A 75 2.47 0.32 -4.37
N LEU A 76 1.71 -0.37 -5.22
CA LEU A 76 0.33 -0.02 -5.58
C LEU A 76 -0.74 -0.50 -4.59
N TRP A 77 -0.39 -1.21 -3.51
CA TRP A 77 -1.38 -1.73 -2.55
C TRP A 77 -2.36 -0.69 -1.98
N PRO A 78 -1.96 0.55 -1.65
CA PRO A 78 -2.89 1.54 -1.11
C PRO A 78 -3.99 1.97 -2.09
N LEU A 79 -3.80 1.69 -3.38
CA LEU A 79 -4.78 1.94 -4.43
C LEU A 79 -5.55 0.66 -4.78
N VAL A 80 -4.83 -0.47 -4.93
CA VAL A 80 -5.38 -1.73 -5.41
C VAL A 80 -6.20 -2.47 -4.35
N LEU A 81 -5.75 -2.52 -3.08
CA LEU A 81 -6.43 -3.30 -2.05
C LEU A 81 -7.84 -2.77 -1.71
N PRO A 82 -8.05 -1.46 -1.53
CA PRO A 82 -9.39 -0.92 -1.31
C PRO A 82 -10.32 -1.18 -2.50
N ALA A 83 -9.84 -0.97 -3.73
CA ALA A 83 -10.61 -1.17 -4.96
C ALA A 83 -11.05 -2.64 -5.14
N LEU A 84 -10.12 -3.58 -4.93
CA LEU A 84 -10.44 -5.01 -4.97
C LEU A 84 -11.47 -5.40 -3.89
N ARG A 85 -11.36 -4.83 -2.69
CA ARG A 85 -12.32 -5.08 -1.61
C ARG A 85 -13.71 -4.56 -1.94
N GLU A 86 -13.80 -3.35 -2.50
CA GLU A 86 -15.06 -2.74 -2.94
C GLU A 86 -15.71 -3.53 -4.08
N ARG A 87 -14.91 -3.96 -5.07
CA ARG A 87 -15.36 -4.86 -6.14
C ARG A 87 -15.87 -6.20 -5.61
N ALA A 88 -15.20 -6.75 -4.59
CA ALA A 88 -15.66 -7.95 -3.89
C ALA A 88 -16.86 -7.70 -2.96
N ARG A 89 -17.30 -6.44 -2.80
CA ARG A 89 -18.38 -5.99 -1.90
C ARG A 89 -18.18 -6.45 -0.45
N LYS A 90 -16.94 -6.47 0.02
CA LYS A 90 -16.58 -6.90 1.38
C LYS A 90 -16.30 -5.71 2.30
N LEU A 91 -16.73 -5.82 3.56
CA LEU A 91 -16.27 -4.89 4.60
C LEU A 91 -14.86 -5.30 5.03
N ARG A 92 -14.09 -4.34 5.56
CA ARG A 92 -12.73 -4.61 6.07
C ARG A 92 -12.72 -5.73 7.11
N ARG A 93 -13.71 -5.74 8.02
CA ARG A 93 -13.88 -6.78 9.03
C ARG A 93 -14.11 -8.17 8.42
N ASP A 94 -14.84 -8.24 7.30
CA ASP A 94 -15.15 -9.52 6.66
C ASP A 94 -13.89 -10.09 5.99
N VAL A 95 -13.10 -9.21 5.36
CA VAL A 95 -11.77 -9.57 4.82
C VAL A 95 -10.87 -10.08 5.94
N ALA A 96 -10.80 -9.36 7.07
CA ALA A 96 -9.96 -9.74 8.21
C ALA A 96 -10.37 -11.09 8.83
N ASN A 97 -11.67 -11.32 9.02
CA ASN A 97 -12.19 -12.57 9.57
C ASN A 97 -11.88 -13.76 8.64
N GLU A 98 -12.12 -13.60 7.34
CA GLU A 98 -11.83 -14.66 6.38
C GLU A 98 -10.32 -14.91 6.23
N LEU A 99 -9.52 -13.84 6.26
CA LEU A 99 -8.07 -13.93 6.24
C LEU A 99 -7.53 -14.65 7.49
N ALA A 100 -8.02 -14.29 8.67
CA ALA A 100 -7.66 -14.94 9.93
C ALA A 100 -8.00 -16.43 9.92
N ALA A 101 -9.19 -16.81 9.45
CA ALA A 101 -9.59 -18.20 9.31
C ALA A 101 -8.65 -18.98 8.37
N ARG A 102 -8.25 -18.39 7.24
CA ARG A 102 -7.34 -19.00 6.27
C ARG A 102 -5.90 -19.12 6.78
N LEU A 103 -5.47 -18.21 7.64
CA LEU A 103 -4.14 -18.22 8.26
C LEU A 103 -4.08 -19.06 9.54
N GLY A 104 -5.17 -19.72 9.95
CA GLY A 104 -5.22 -20.45 11.22
C GLY A 104 -5.18 -19.55 12.46
N ALA A 105 -5.47 -18.26 12.29
CA ALA A 105 -5.38 -17.22 13.31
C ALA A 105 -6.74 -16.93 13.99
N ALA A 106 -7.56 -17.96 14.18
CA ALA A 106 -8.87 -17.81 14.83
C ALA A 106 -8.71 -17.26 16.26
N GLY A 107 -9.53 -16.28 16.63
CA GLY A 107 -9.40 -15.52 17.88
C GLY A 107 -8.38 -14.38 17.84
N ARG A 108 -7.73 -14.14 16.69
CA ARG A 108 -6.78 -13.03 16.45
C ARG A 108 -7.21 -12.12 15.29
N GLU A 109 -8.51 -12.09 14.99
CA GLU A 109 -9.11 -11.37 13.87
C GLU A 109 -8.81 -9.87 13.93
N GLN A 110 -8.85 -9.27 15.12
CA GLN A 110 -8.56 -7.84 15.29
C GLN A 110 -7.13 -7.51 14.87
N LYS A 111 -6.15 -8.33 15.26
CA LYS A 111 -4.75 -8.15 14.88
C LYS A 111 -4.58 -8.26 13.36
N VAL A 112 -5.21 -9.25 12.74
CA VAL A 112 -5.23 -9.39 11.27
C VAL A 112 -5.91 -8.18 10.60
N ALA A 113 -6.97 -7.64 11.19
CA ALA A 113 -7.63 -6.43 10.70
C ALA A 113 -6.71 -5.21 10.74
N ASP A 114 -5.93 -5.04 11.81
CA ASP A 114 -4.96 -3.95 11.95
C ASP A 114 -3.83 -4.09 10.92
N TYR A 115 -3.32 -5.31 10.73
CA TYR A 115 -2.36 -5.61 9.67
C TYR A 115 -2.88 -5.29 8.27
N TYR A 116 -4.08 -5.75 7.94
CA TYR A 116 -4.71 -5.49 6.65
C TYR A 116 -4.97 -3.98 6.45
N HIS A 117 -5.42 -3.27 7.49
CA HIS A 117 -5.58 -1.82 7.44
C HIS A 117 -4.27 -1.11 7.12
N ARG A 118 -3.17 -1.54 7.74
CA ARG A 118 -1.83 -1.01 7.46
C ARG A 118 -1.33 -1.31 6.05
N MET A 119 -1.76 -2.44 5.44
CA MET A 119 -1.52 -2.70 4.02
C MET A 119 -2.29 -1.71 3.13
N GLU A 120 -3.58 -1.47 3.42
CA GLU A 120 -4.39 -0.47 2.69
C GLU A 120 -3.84 0.96 2.84
N GLN A 121 -3.18 1.28 3.96
CA GLN A 121 -2.55 2.58 4.18
C GLN A 121 -1.15 2.71 3.55
N GLY A 122 -0.55 1.60 3.15
CA GLY A 122 0.82 1.59 2.61
C GLY A 122 1.91 1.84 3.64
N VAL A 123 1.67 1.48 4.90
CA VAL A 123 2.68 1.61 5.97
C VAL A 123 3.49 0.32 6.18
N LEU A 124 3.04 -0.80 5.58
CA LEU A 124 3.77 -2.07 5.60
C LEU A 124 4.72 -2.20 4.41
N ASP A 125 5.93 -2.67 4.68
CA ASP A 125 6.88 -3.01 3.62
C ASP A 125 6.39 -4.25 2.87
N ALA A 126 6.07 -4.10 1.58
CA ALA A 126 5.51 -5.18 0.79
C ALA A 126 6.48 -6.34 0.56
N GLN A 127 7.79 -6.11 0.70
CA GLN A 127 8.80 -7.16 0.59
C GLN A 127 8.82 -8.09 1.80
N ARG A 128 8.24 -7.66 2.93
CA ARG A 128 8.26 -8.41 4.20
C ARG A 128 6.99 -9.21 4.44
N VAL A 129 5.92 -8.94 3.70
CA VAL A 129 4.68 -9.71 3.79
C VAL A 129 4.89 -11.07 3.14
N SER A 130 4.58 -12.13 3.87
CA SER A 130 4.78 -13.51 3.43
C SER A 130 3.88 -13.89 2.24
N ASP A 131 4.36 -14.83 1.42
CA ASP A 131 3.57 -15.38 0.31
C ASP A 131 2.27 -16.01 0.78
N THR A 132 2.28 -16.66 1.96
CA THR A 132 1.08 -17.26 2.57
C THR A 132 -0.02 -16.22 2.81
N VAL A 133 0.33 -15.02 3.28
CA VAL A 133 -0.63 -13.91 3.43
C VAL A 133 -1.15 -13.46 2.07
N LEU A 134 -0.28 -13.31 1.07
CA LEU A 134 -0.69 -12.86 -0.27
C LEU A 134 -1.60 -13.89 -0.96
N ASP A 135 -1.31 -15.18 -0.82
CA ASP A 135 -2.14 -16.26 -1.36
C ASP A 135 -3.50 -16.34 -0.65
N ALA A 136 -3.55 -16.18 0.67
CA ALA A 136 -4.80 -16.14 1.41
C ALA A 136 -5.62 -14.90 1.04
N LEU A 137 -4.99 -13.72 0.98
CA LEU A 137 -5.65 -12.46 0.64
C LEU A 137 -6.17 -12.46 -0.80
N ALA A 138 -5.41 -13.01 -1.75
CA ALA A 138 -5.84 -13.15 -3.13
C ALA A 138 -7.15 -13.94 -3.26
N ARG A 139 -7.29 -15.03 -2.49
CA ARG A 139 -8.52 -15.84 -2.45
C ARG A 139 -9.70 -15.07 -1.86
N VAL A 140 -9.46 -14.28 -0.81
CA VAL A 140 -10.50 -13.45 -0.16
C VAL A 140 -10.98 -12.35 -1.09
N LEU A 141 -10.08 -11.71 -1.84
CA LEU A 141 -10.37 -10.58 -2.73
C LEU A 141 -10.74 -11.01 -4.16
N GLY A 142 -10.70 -12.31 -4.48
CA GLY A 142 -11.02 -12.81 -5.82
C GLY A 142 -10.00 -12.39 -6.90
N THR A 143 -8.72 -12.34 -6.55
CA THR A 143 -7.59 -12.03 -7.44
C THR A 143 -6.53 -13.13 -7.37
N THR A 144 -5.34 -12.90 -7.94
CA THR A 144 -4.20 -13.82 -7.85
C THR A 144 -3.11 -13.24 -6.95
N ALA A 145 -2.36 -14.11 -6.27
CA ALA A 145 -1.19 -13.68 -5.50
C ALA A 145 -0.11 -13.07 -6.42
N ALA A 146 -0.03 -13.51 -7.68
CA ALA A 146 0.86 -12.92 -8.68
C ALA A 146 0.52 -11.44 -8.93
N ASP A 147 -0.76 -11.10 -9.04
CA ASP A 147 -1.22 -9.71 -9.21
C ASP A 147 -0.94 -8.87 -7.97
N LEU A 148 -1.17 -9.41 -6.77
CA LEU A 148 -0.84 -8.72 -5.52
C LEU A 148 0.67 -8.47 -5.38
N ARG A 149 1.51 -9.43 -5.77
CA ARG A 149 2.97 -9.26 -5.82
C ARG A 149 3.39 -8.27 -6.90
N ALA A 150 2.73 -8.28 -8.06
CA ALA A 150 2.99 -7.31 -9.11
C ALA A 150 2.58 -5.89 -8.66
N ALA A 151 1.50 -5.73 -7.91
CA ALA A 151 1.14 -4.48 -7.26
C ALA A 151 2.21 -4.01 -6.26
N ALA A 152 2.73 -4.92 -5.42
CA ALA A 152 3.81 -4.65 -4.47
C ALA A 152 5.12 -4.20 -5.15
N ARG A 153 5.48 -4.83 -6.26
CA ARG A 153 6.72 -4.56 -7.00
C ARG A 153 6.60 -3.41 -7.98
N SER A 154 5.39 -2.99 -8.32
CA SER A 154 5.18 -1.86 -9.22
C SER A 154 5.79 -0.61 -8.59
N LEU A 155 6.93 -0.19 -9.17
CA LEU A 155 7.76 0.94 -8.76
C LEU A 155 8.54 0.78 -7.44
N ALA A 156 8.63 -0.41 -6.86
CA ALA A 156 9.76 -0.66 -5.95
C ALA A 156 11.04 -0.41 -6.77
N PRO A 157 12.00 0.41 -6.28
CA PRO A 157 13.26 0.55 -6.98
C PRO A 157 13.78 -0.86 -7.22
N ALA A 158 14.12 -1.20 -8.47
CA ALA A 158 14.73 -2.48 -8.76
C ALA A 158 15.87 -2.64 -7.76
N SER A 159 15.78 -3.62 -6.86
CA SER A 159 16.89 -3.91 -5.96
C SER A 159 18.11 -4.00 -6.87
N PRO A 160 19.17 -3.21 -6.64
CA PRO A 160 20.38 -3.42 -7.40
C PRO A 160 20.76 -4.90 -7.22
N PRO A 161 21.27 -5.58 -8.26
CA PRO A 161 21.86 -6.90 -8.07
C PRO A 161 22.80 -6.80 -6.87
N SER A 162 22.72 -7.75 -5.95
CA SER A 162 23.57 -7.80 -4.76
C SER A 162 25.04 -7.86 -5.19
N GLU A 163 25.63 -6.71 -5.45
CA GLU A 163 27.07 -6.57 -5.57
C GLU A 163 27.64 -6.53 -4.15
N PRO A 164 28.57 -7.44 -3.81
CA PRO A 164 29.18 -7.45 -2.50
C PRO A 164 30.07 -6.21 -2.35
N GLY A 165 29.66 -5.31 -1.46
CA GLY A 165 30.55 -4.37 -0.79
C GLY A 165 30.64 -2.97 -1.41
N VAL A 166 29.73 -2.09 -1.01
CA VAL A 166 30.07 -0.66 -0.86
C VAL A 166 29.72 -0.24 0.56
N VAL A 167 30.76 -0.15 1.38
CA VAL A 167 30.73 0.40 2.73
C VAL A 167 30.58 1.92 2.61
N PHE A 168 29.43 2.47 2.98
CA PHE A 168 29.33 3.91 3.20
C PHE A 168 29.86 4.23 4.60
N ALA A 169 31.07 4.77 4.64
CA ALA A 169 31.70 5.29 5.84
C ALA A 169 31.48 6.82 5.95
N ARG A 170 30.99 7.19 7.15
CA ARG A 170 31.30 8.39 7.96
C ARG A 170 30.68 9.74 7.60
N ALA A 171 29.91 10.26 8.57
CA ALA A 171 30.26 11.50 9.25
C ALA A 171 29.87 11.39 10.74
N VAL A 172 30.87 11.53 11.61
CA VAL A 172 30.72 11.84 13.04
C VAL A 172 30.80 13.36 13.16
N ASP A 173 29.94 13.96 13.98
CA ASP A 173 30.33 14.81 15.12
C ASP A 173 29.08 15.25 15.90
N GLY A 174 29.20 15.42 17.22
CA GLY A 174 28.12 15.94 18.07
C GLY A 174 27.96 15.26 19.42
N GLU A 175 29.04 15.21 20.20
CA GLU A 175 29.05 14.85 21.62
C GLU A 175 28.30 15.93 22.43
N THR A 176 27.22 15.58 23.14
CA THR A 176 26.75 16.29 24.36
C THR A 176 25.84 15.37 25.19
N GLU A 177 26.42 14.65 26.15
CA GLU A 177 25.78 14.32 27.43
C GLU A 177 26.08 15.49 28.42
N PRO A 178 25.39 15.70 29.57
CA PRO A 178 24.57 14.73 30.32
C PRO A 178 23.26 15.30 30.92
N ARG A 179 22.41 14.44 31.50
CA ARG A 179 22.02 14.48 32.95
C ARG A 179 20.85 13.54 33.25
N GLU A 180 21.13 12.56 34.11
CA GLU A 180 20.16 11.74 34.84
C GLU A 180 19.05 12.59 35.50
N GLN A 181 17.80 12.22 35.24
CA GLN A 181 16.72 12.35 36.22
C GLN A 181 15.91 11.05 36.23
N ARG A 182 16.16 10.24 37.27
CA ARG A 182 15.31 9.12 37.65
C ARG A 182 13.95 9.66 38.11
N HIS A 183 12.88 9.07 37.61
CA HIS A 183 11.70 8.80 38.42
C HIS A 183 11.13 7.42 38.05
N PRO A 184 10.84 6.56 39.05
CA PRO A 184 10.21 5.26 38.85
C PRO A 184 8.69 5.43 38.83
N GLY A 185 8.00 4.85 37.84
CA GLY A 185 6.55 4.94 37.76
C GLY A 185 6.01 4.04 36.66
N GLY A 186 5.54 2.87 37.06
CA GLY A 186 5.16 1.77 36.18
C GLY A 186 4.15 2.14 35.10
N ARG A 187 4.45 1.65 33.90
CA ARG A 187 3.62 0.65 33.22
C ARG A 187 4.56 -0.10 32.29
N GLN A 188 4.87 -1.35 32.65
CA GLN A 188 5.17 -2.37 31.63
C GLN A 188 4.01 -2.30 30.64
N GLN A 189 4.24 -1.69 29.48
CA GLN A 189 3.50 -2.10 28.31
C GLN A 189 4.06 -3.49 28.04
N ASP A 190 3.27 -4.51 28.36
CA ASP A 190 3.45 -5.85 27.82
C ASP A 190 3.78 -5.66 26.33
N GLY A 191 5.06 -5.84 25.99
CA GLY A 191 5.44 -5.89 24.60
C GLY A 191 4.71 -7.09 24.05
N GLU A 192 3.67 -6.84 23.25
CA GLU A 192 2.97 -7.89 22.52
C GLU A 192 4.03 -8.79 21.91
N GLN A 193 4.14 -9.99 22.46
CA GLN A 193 5.25 -10.89 22.20
C GLN A 193 5.20 -11.19 20.71
N PHE A 194 6.26 -10.82 19.99
CA PHE A 194 6.33 -10.93 18.54
C PHE A 194 5.99 -12.37 18.10
N ASP A 195 4.83 -12.52 17.48
CA ASP A 195 4.20 -13.81 17.25
C ASP A 195 4.25 -14.25 15.78
N GLU A 196 3.59 -15.37 15.48
CA GLU A 196 3.52 -15.91 14.12
C GLU A 196 2.81 -14.99 13.14
N ILE A 197 1.78 -14.25 13.57
CA ILE A 197 1.09 -13.28 12.71
C ILE A 197 2.02 -12.11 12.43
N ASP A 198 2.78 -11.65 13.42
CA ASP A 198 3.78 -10.61 13.21
C ASP A 198 4.84 -11.04 12.19
N ARG A 199 5.32 -12.30 12.25
CA ARG A 199 6.24 -12.85 11.24
C ARG A 199 5.63 -12.88 9.84
N LEU A 200 4.36 -13.24 9.73
CA LEU A 200 3.67 -13.34 8.43
C LEU A 200 3.54 -12.00 7.71
N PHE A 201 3.43 -10.89 8.44
CA PHE A 201 3.21 -9.56 7.86
C PHE A 201 4.42 -8.62 7.95
N LEU A 202 5.32 -8.80 8.92
CA LEU A 202 6.51 -7.96 9.15
C LEU A 202 7.83 -8.65 8.81
N GLY A 203 7.80 -9.95 8.49
CA GLY A 203 9.02 -10.78 8.33
C GLY A 203 9.71 -11.05 9.66
N ASP A 204 10.86 -11.73 9.62
CA ASP A 204 11.67 -11.94 10.83
C ASP A 204 12.21 -10.61 11.38
N PRO A 205 12.24 -10.42 12.72
CA PRO A 205 12.87 -9.26 13.31
C PRO A 205 14.36 -9.29 12.97
N PRO A 206 15.00 -8.12 12.75
CA PRO A 206 16.44 -8.07 12.49
C PRO A 206 17.16 -8.75 13.66
N ARG A 207 18.02 -9.73 13.36
CA ARG A 207 18.85 -10.38 14.39
C ARG A 207 19.83 -9.33 14.90
N GLU A 208 19.69 -8.95 16.17
CA GLU A 208 20.70 -8.14 16.86
C GLU A 208 22.03 -8.92 16.78
N ARG A 209 23.05 -8.28 16.19
CA ARG A 209 24.43 -8.80 16.11
C ARG A 209 25.27 -8.17 17.19
#